data_AF-A0A526V8Z0-F1
#
_entry.id   AF-A0A526V8Z0-F1
#
_cell.length_a   1.000
_cell.length_b   1.000
_cell.length_c   1.000
_cell.angle_alpha   90.00
_cell.angle_beta   90.00
_cell.angle_gamma   90.00
#
_symmetry.space_group_name_H-M   'P 1'
#
loop_
_entity.id
_entity.type
_entity.pdbx_description
1 polymer ?
#
loop_
_entity_poly.entity_id
_entity_poly.type
_entity_poly.pdbx_seq_one_letter_code
_entity_poly.pdbx_strand_id
1 'polypeptide(L)'
;MPAHEEQMSGGRAPGRALPRALLLAVMCSTVLVAESRPAAAFELFGIKLWGSSSDEDADIVDPLRYAVTISAPDADKDLVKKLENASALKSDEERPVSGSLGLMAKARSDREQLVAALYADARYEGVVTVTIDGKPLDDLPPDAEFK
;
A
#
# COMPACT_ATOMS: atom_id res chain seq x y z
N MET A 1 -46.63 -51.62 56.02
CA MET A 1 -45.59 -52.57 55.54
C MET A 1 -44.40 -51.74 55.11
N PRO A 2 -43.23 -51.90 55.76
CA PRO A 2 -42.08 -51.02 55.58
C PRO A 2 -41.23 -51.47 54.39
N ALA A 3 -40.69 -50.53 53.63
CA ALA A 3 -39.62 -50.82 52.67
C ALA A 3 -38.31 -50.33 53.28
N HIS A 4 -37.42 -51.28 53.54
CA HIS A 4 -36.14 -51.08 54.21
C HIS A 4 -35.18 -50.29 53.31
N GLU A 5 -34.52 -49.35 53.96
CA GLU A 5 -33.42 -48.49 53.52
C GLU A 5 -32.18 -49.33 53.13
N GLU A 6 -31.62 -49.06 51.94
CA GLU A 6 -30.30 -49.55 51.53
C GLU A 6 -29.19 -48.80 52.26
N GLN A 7 -28.25 -49.53 52.86
CA GLN A 7 -26.93 -49.00 53.20
C GLN A 7 -25.80 -49.84 52.59
N MET A 8 -25.16 -49.21 51.61
CA MET A 8 -23.72 -49.11 51.32
C MET A 8 -22.80 -50.25 51.77
N SER A 9 -22.08 -50.85 50.80
CA SER A 9 -20.74 -51.38 51.06
C SER A 9 -19.86 -51.36 49.80
N GLY A 10 -18.83 -50.50 49.85
CA GLY A 10 -17.45 -50.78 49.44
C GLY A 10 -17.19 -51.31 48.02
N GLY A 11 -16.66 -50.44 47.16
CA GLY A 11 -16.00 -50.86 45.92
C GLY A 11 -14.90 -49.87 45.50
N ARG A 12 -13.64 -50.20 45.87
CA ARG A 12 -12.42 -49.46 45.54
C ARG A 12 -12.14 -49.55 44.03
N ALA A 13 -11.90 -48.42 43.37
CA ALA A 13 -11.57 -48.35 41.95
C ALA A 13 -10.20 -48.98 41.62
N PRO A 14 -10.05 -49.69 40.48
CA PRO A 14 -8.77 -49.92 39.86
C PRO A 14 -8.58 -49.07 38.59
N GLY A 15 -7.32 -48.69 38.38
CA GLY A 15 -6.85 -47.64 37.50
C GLY A 15 -7.14 -47.81 36.01
N ARG A 16 -7.53 -46.71 35.38
CA ARG A 16 -7.55 -46.57 33.91
C ARG A 16 -6.11 -46.48 33.40
N ALA A 17 -5.63 -47.58 32.84
CA ALA A 17 -4.50 -47.56 31.92
C ALA A 17 -4.88 -46.72 30.70
N LEU A 18 -4.26 -45.55 30.54
CA LEU A 18 -4.38 -44.74 29.34
C LEU A 18 -3.73 -45.50 28.17
N PRO A 19 -4.46 -45.82 27.10
CA PRO A 19 -3.92 -46.61 26.01
C PRO A 19 -2.85 -45.79 25.27
N ARG A 20 -1.67 -46.42 25.09
CA ARG A 20 -0.51 -45.96 24.30
C ARG A 20 -0.84 -45.42 22.90
N ALA A 21 -2.06 -45.62 22.41
CA ALA A 21 -2.56 -45.07 21.15
C ALA A 21 -2.71 -43.53 21.15
N LEU A 22 -2.92 -42.90 22.31
CA LEU A 22 -3.02 -41.43 22.38
C LEU A 22 -1.66 -40.73 22.21
N LEU A 23 -0.57 -41.43 22.54
CA LEU A 23 0.80 -40.89 22.41
C LEU A 23 1.34 -40.95 20.99
N LEU A 24 0.81 -41.83 20.13
CA LEU A 24 1.22 -41.90 18.72
C LEU A 24 0.51 -40.84 17.84
N ALA A 25 -0.68 -40.38 18.23
CA ALA A 25 -1.43 -39.39 17.46
C ALA A 25 -0.90 -37.96 17.61
N VAL A 26 -0.18 -37.65 18.70
CA VAL A 26 0.37 -36.31 18.96
C VAL A 26 1.71 -36.09 18.25
N MET A 27 2.46 -37.14 17.87
CA MET A 27 3.77 -36.99 17.22
C MET A 27 3.70 -36.69 15.71
N CYS A 28 2.57 -36.87 15.04
CA CYS A 28 2.46 -36.58 13.60
C CYS A 28 2.13 -35.12 13.27
N SER A 29 1.89 -34.26 14.27
CA SER A 29 1.38 -32.89 14.04
C SER A 29 2.47 -31.81 13.95
N THR A 30 3.74 -32.11 14.20
CA THR A 30 4.79 -31.08 14.36
C THR A 30 5.81 -30.99 13.22
N VAL A 31 5.52 -31.55 12.04
CA VAL A 31 6.39 -31.40 10.86
C VAL A 31 5.62 -30.75 9.71
N LEU A 32 5.14 -29.53 9.93
CA LEU A 32 5.11 -28.54 8.85
C LEU A 32 6.10 -27.46 9.26
N VAL A 33 7.36 -27.68 8.89
CA VAL A 33 8.32 -26.58 8.79
C VAL A 33 7.68 -25.60 7.81
N ALA A 34 7.31 -24.44 8.35
CA ALA A 34 6.90 -23.28 7.59
C ALA A 34 8.10 -22.81 6.76
N GLU A 35 8.30 -23.45 5.62
CA GLU A 35 9.09 -22.90 4.54
C GLU A 35 8.29 -21.70 4.03
N SER A 36 8.61 -20.50 4.53
CA SER A 36 8.17 -19.24 3.93
C SER A 36 8.86 -19.09 2.57
N ARG A 37 8.48 -19.94 1.61
CA ARG A 37 8.94 -19.80 0.23
C ARG A 37 8.33 -18.51 -0.29
N PRO A 38 9.12 -17.64 -0.94
CA PRO A 38 8.55 -16.49 -1.62
C PRO A 38 7.46 -16.99 -2.56
N ALA A 39 6.25 -16.43 -2.44
CA ALA A 39 5.15 -16.79 -3.32
C ALA A 39 5.56 -16.41 -4.74
N ALA A 40 5.64 -17.40 -5.64
CA ALA A 40 5.95 -17.15 -7.03
C ALA A 40 4.82 -16.30 -7.64
N ALA A 41 5.08 -15.01 -7.87
CA ALA A 41 4.19 -14.15 -8.61
C ALA A 41 4.17 -14.63 -10.08
N PHE A 42 2.99 -14.89 -10.63
CA PHE A 42 2.84 -15.26 -12.04
C PHE A 42 2.93 -14.01 -12.91
N GLU A 43 3.81 -14.05 -13.92
CA GLU A 43 3.96 -13.02 -14.94
C GLU A 43 3.45 -13.56 -16.28
N LEU A 44 2.49 -12.86 -16.88
CA LEU A 44 1.90 -13.21 -18.17
C LEU A 44 2.11 -12.05 -19.13
N PHE A 45 2.95 -12.23 -20.15
CA PHE A 45 3.31 -11.20 -21.13
C PHE A 45 3.89 -9.90 -20.52
N GLY A 46 4.66 -10.00 -19.43
CA GLY A 46 5.18 -8.82 -18.72
C GLY A 46 4.19 -8.17 -17.76
N ILE A 47 2.94 -8.65 -17.69
CA ILE A 47 1.94 -8.19 -16.73
C ILE A 47 2.01 -9.11 -15.51
N LYS A 48 2.44 -8.56 -14.37
CA LYS A 48 2.31 -9.24 -13.08
C LYS A 48 0.86 -9.14 -12.62
N LEU A 49 0.19 -10.28 -12.49
CA LEU A 49 -1.21 -10.34 -12.07
C LEU A 49 -1.37 -10.13 -10.55
N TRP A 50 -0.27 -10.26 -9.80
CA TRP A 50 -0.27 -10.20 -8.33
C TRP A 50 1.13 -9.90 -7.78
N GLY A 51 1.18 -9.14 -6.69
CA GLY A 51 2.39 -8.70 -6.00
C GLY A 51 3.03 -7.45 -6.64
N SER A 52 3.22 -6.38 -5.87
CA SER A 52 4.07 -5.27 -6.29
C SER A 52 5.53 -5.74 -6.24
N SER A 53 6.25 -5.57 -7.34
CA SER A 53 7.68 -5.84 -7.38
C SER A 53 8.41 -4.73 -6.65
N SER A 54 9.21 -5.05 -5.63
CA SER A 54 10.19 -4.10 -5.07
C SER A 54 11.21 -3.63 -6.10
N ASP A 55 11.28 -4.30 -7.25
CA ASP A 55 12.28 -4.08 -8.29
C ASP A 55 11.79 -3.13 -9.39
N GLU A 56 10.49 -2.75 -9.44
CA GLU A 56 9.99 -1.83 -10.47
C GLU A 56 10.59 -0.42 -10.36
N ASP A 57 10.88 0.02 -9.14
CA ASP A 57 11.57 1.28 -8.88
C ASP A 57 13.11 1.14 -8.88
N ALA A 58 13.63 -0.09 -8.83
CA ALA A 58 15.07 -0.34 -8.65
C ALA A 58 15.91 0.05 -9.88
N ASP A 59 15.28 0.12 -11.05
CA ASP A 59 15.93 0.51 -12.31
C ASP A 59 15.86 2.03 -12.58
N ILE A 60 15.21 2.81 -11.70
CA ILE A 60 15.11 4.26 -11.87
C ILE A 60 16.46 4.90 -11.53
N VAL A 61 17.10 5.50 -12.52
CA VAL A 61 18.34 6.26 -12.35
C VAL A 61 18.06 7.52 -11.53
N ASP A 62 18.83 7.70 -10.45
CA ASP A 62 18.72 8.82 -9.50
C ASP A 62 17.29 8.97 -8.91
N PRO A 63 16.82 7.99 -8.11
CA PRO A 63 15.44 7.99 -7.64
C PRO A 63 15.20 9.13 -6.64
N LEU A 64 14.36 10.09 -7.02
CA LEU A 64 13.96 11.21 -6.18
C LEU A 64 12.50 11.04 -5.74
N ARG A 65 12.29 11.02 -4.41
CA ARG A 65 10.96 10.98 -3.80
C ARG A 65 10.46 12.40 -3.56
N TYR A 66 9.16 12.61 -3.68
CA TYR A 66 8.55 13.91 -3.48
C TYR A 66 7.18 13.75 -2.82
N ALA A 67 6.65 14.84 -2.27
CA ALA A 67 5.29 14.92 -1.76
C ALA A 67 4.57 16.08 -2.43
N VAL A 68 3.25 15.93 -2.62
CA VAL A 68 2.43 16.87 -3.39
C VAL A 68 1.29 17.36 -2.53
N THR A 69 1.24 18.68 -2.38
CA THR A 69 0.10 19.40 -1.80
C THR A 69 -0.56 20.22 -2.89
N ILE A 70 -1.87 20.03 -3.08
CA ILE A 70 -2.69 20.88 -3.94
C ILE A 70 -3.52 21.79 -3.03
N SER A 71 -3.37 23.09 -3.21
CA SER A 71 -4.12 24.11 -2.48
C SER A 71 -4.96 24.92 -3.46
N ALA A 72 -6.28 24.93 -3.26
CA ALA A 72 -7.23 25.70 -4.06
C ALA A 72 -8.25 26.34 -3.12
N PRO A 73 -7.94 27.51 -2.52
CA PRO A 73 -8.73 28.10 -1.44
C PRO A 73 -10.15 28.50 -1.87
N ASP A 74 -10.32 28.90 -3.13
CA ASP A 74 -11.61 29.30 -3.71
C ASP A 74 -12.38 28.12 -4.35
N ALA A 75 -11.82 26.91 -4.32
CA ALA A 75 -12.45 25.72 -4.88
C ALA A 75 -13.34 25.03 -3.83
N ASP A 76 -14.50 24.55 -4.29
CA ASP A 76 -15.28 23.60 -3.50
C ASP A 76 -14.59 22.22 -3.45
N LYS A 77 -15.09 21.35 -2.58
CA LYS A 77 -14.51 20.01 -2.37
C LYS A 77 -14.52 19.13 -3.62
N ASP A 78 -15.46 19.36 -4.54
CA ASP A 78 -15.57 18.55 -5.74
C ASP A 78 -14.53 18.99 -6.78
N LEU A 79 -14.31 20.30 -6.93
CA LEU A 79 -13.23 20.83 -7.75
C LEU A 79 -11.86 20.45 -7.19
N VAL A 80 -11.63 20.51 -5.87
CA VAL A 80 -10.37 20.03 -5.28
C VAL A 80 -10.08 18.58 -5.67
N LYS A 81 -11.06 17.69 -5.55
CA LYS A 81 -10.91 16.29 -5.97
C LYS A 81 -10.64 16.14 -7.46
N LYS A 82 -11.30 16.94 -8.31
CA LYS A 82 -11.02 16.92 -9.76
C LYS A 82 -9.58 17.31 -10.06
N LEU A 83 -9.04 18.31 -9.38
CA LEU A 83 -7.66 18.74 -9.52
C LEU A 83 -6.67 17.69 -9.01
N GLU A 84 -6.95 17.08 -7.86
CA GLU A 84 -6.16 15.96 -7.33
C GLU A 84 -6.13 14.76 -8.29
N ASN A 85 -7.28 14.39 -8.85
CA ASN A 85 -7.39 13.29 -9.81
C ASN A 85 -6.75 13.62 -11.17
N ALA A 86 -6.69 14.90 -11.54
CA ALA A 86 -6.07 15.33 -12.79
C ALA A 86 -4.54 15.45 -12.69
N SER A 87 -4.00 15.61 -11.48
CA SER A 87 -2.56 15.74 -11.26
C SER A 87 -1.87 14.39 -11.36
N ALA A 88 -1.01 14.24 -12.36
CA ALA A 88 -0.09 13.13 -12.47
C ALA A 88 0.97 13.15 -11.36
N LEU A 89 1.40 14.32 -10.88
CA LEU A 89 2.27 14.41 -9.69
C LEU A 89 1.58 13.79 -8.48
N LYS A 90 0.30 14.10 -8.26
CA LYS A 90 -0.46 13.52 -7.13
C LYS A 90 -0.69 12.02 -7.31
N SER A 91 -1.05 11.59 -8.52
CA SER A 91 -1.28 10.18 -8.84
C SER A 91 -0.03 9.31 -8.66
N ASP A 92 1.16 9.89 -8.87
CA ASP A 92 2.44 9.19 -8.84
C ASP A 92 3.27 9.51 -7.59
N GLU A 93 2.68 10.09 -6.55
CA GLU A 93 3.40 10.52 -5.33
C GLU A 93 4.13 9.36 -4.64
N GLU A 94 3.58 8.15 -4.73
CA GLU A 94 4.19 6.93 -4.19
C GLU A 94 5.29 6.33 -5.07
N ARG A 95 5.64 6.95 -6.21
CA ARG A 95 6.67 6.48 -7.15
C ARG A 95 7.78 7.52 -7.29
N PRO A 96 9.07 7.11 -7.27
CA PRO A 96 10.15 8.07 -7.43
C PRO A 96 10.22 8.54 -8.88
N VAL A 97 10.70 9.76 -9.08
CA VAL A 97 11.03 10.30 -10.40
C VAL A 97 12.52 10.16 -10.68
N SER A 98 12.90 10.26 -11.95
CA SER A 98 14.31 10.28 -12.38
C SER A 98 14.95 11.64 -12.10
N GLY A 99 15.44 11.80 -10.88
CA GLY A 99 16.18 12.96 -10.40
C GLY A 99 15.43 14.28 -10.46
N SER A 100 16.18 15.36 -10.24
CA SER A 100 15.69 16.73 -10.19
C SER A 100 15.10 17.20 -11.53
N LEU A 101 15.77 16.86 -12.64
CA LEU A 101 15.30 17.22 -13.99
C LEU A 101 13.97 16.53 -14.33
N GLY A 102 13.83 15.24 -13.97
CA GLY A 102 12.60 14.49 -14.16
C GLY A 102 11.45 15.09 -13.36
N LEU A 103 11.70 15.49 -12.10
CA LEU A 103 10.71 16.19 -11.28
C LEU A 103 10.26 17.50 -11.94
N MET A 104 11.20 18.33 -12.39
CA MET A 104 10.88 19.61 -13.04
C MET A 104 10.11 19.43 -14.36
N ALA A 105 10.46 18.41 -15.15
CA ALA A 105 9.73 18.10 -16.38
C ALA A 105 8.29 17.64 -16.07
N LYS A 106 8.13 16.74 -15.09
CA LYS A 106 6.81 16.27 -14.64
C LYS A 106 5.96 17.41 -14.10
N ALA A 107 6.53 18.31 -13.30
CA ALA A 107 5.85 19.48 -12.76
C ALA A 107 5.33 20.44 -13.85
N ARG A 108 6.08 20.64 -14.94
CA ARG A 108 5.63 21.47 -16.08
C ARG A 108 4.44 20.84 -16.79
N SER A 109 4.50 19.53 -17.04
CA SER A 109 3.38 18.80 -17.65
C SER A 109 2.16 18.76 -16.73
N ASP A 110 2.35 18.60 -15.42
CA ASP A 110 1.28 18.60 -14.42
C ASP A 110 0.55 19.93 -14.38
N ARG A 111 1.27 21.05 -14.46
CA ARG A 111 0.67 22.39 -14.58
C ARG A 111 -0.27 22.48 -15.78
N GLU A 112 0.14 21.98 -16.94
CA GLU A 112 -0.69 21.99 -18.15
C GLU A 112 -1.95 21.14 -17.98
N GLN A 113 -1.83 19.97 -17.34
CA GLN A 113 -2.96 19.10 -17.02
C GLN A 113 -3.94 19.76 -16.05
N LEU A 114 -3.45 20.44 -15.01
CA LEU A 114 -4.28 21.17 -14.05
C LEU A 114 -5.00 22.34 -14.72
N VAL A 115 -4.34 23.09 -15.62
CA VAL A 115 -5.00 24.13 -16.43
C VAL A 115 -6.10 23.54 -17.30
N ALA A 116 -5.85 22.39 -17.94
CA ALA A 116 -6.87 21.70 -18.74
C ALA A 116 -8.07 21.24 -17.88
N ALA A 117 -7.82 20.75 -16.66
CA ALA A 117 -8.86 20.35 -15.72
C ALA A 117 -9.72 21.54 -15.27
N LEU A 118 -9.10 22.69 -15.00
CA LEU A 118 -9.80 23.94 -14.70
C LEU A 118 -10.67 24.37 -15.89
N TYR A 119 -10.15 24.31 -17.10
CA TYR A 119 -10.90 24.65 -18.32
C TYR A 119 -12.10 23.72 -18.52
N ALA A 120 -11.92 22.41 -18.33
CA ALA A 120 -12.98 21.42 -18.41
C ALA A 120 -14.09 21.65 -17.36
N ASP A 121 -13.74 22.23 -16.21
CA ASP A 121 -14.68 22.65 -15.15
C ASP A 121 -15.20 24.09 -15.34
N ALA A 122 -15.06 24.66 -16.54
CA ALA A 122 -15.49 26.02 -16.89
C ALA A 122 -14.82 27.15 -16.07
N ARG A 123 -13.60 26.92 -15.58
CA ARG A 123 -12.77 27.92 -14.87
C ARG A 123 -11.73 28.54 -15.81
N TYR A 124 -12.20 29.38 -16.72
CA TYR A 124 -11.36 29.97 -17.79
C TYR A 124 -10.28 30.94 -17.30
N GLU A 125 -10.49 31.57 -16.14
CA GLU A 125 -9.54 32.49 -15.51
C GLU A 125 -8.69 31.82 -14.43
N GLY A 126 -8.75 30.49 -14.33
CA GLY A 126 -7.98 29.72 -13.35
C GLY A 126 -6.47 29.83 -13.60
N VAL A 127 -5.72 30.17 -12.54
CA VAL A 127 -4.26 30.26 -12.59
C VAL A 127 -3.65 29.12 -11.79
N VAL A 128 -2.72 28.39 -12.40
CA VAL A 128 -1.97 27.32 -11.73
C VAL A 128 -0.54 27.77 -11.49
N THR A 129 -0.18 27.90 -10.22
CA THR A 129 1.20 28.13 -9.79
C THR A 129 1.76 26.83 -9.22
N VAL A 130 2.94 26.44 -9.68
CA VAL A 130 3.65 25.27 -9.17
C VAL A 130 4.94 25.73 -8.51
N THR A 131 5.19 25.23 -7.29
CA THR A 131 6.43 25.48 -6.57
C THR A 131 7.10 24.17 -6.20
N ILE A 132 8.42 24.10 -6.30
CA ILE A 132 9.23 23.00 -5.78
C ILE A 132 10.08 23.59 -4.64
N ASP A 133 10.02 23.01 -3.45
CA ASP A 133 10.66 23.54 -2.23
C ASP A 133 10.41 25.04 -2.00
N GLY A 134 9.18 25.48 -2.25
CA GLY A 134 8.75 26.87 -2.07
C GLY A 134 9.25 27.85 -3.14
N LYS A 135 10.00 27.39 -4.16
CA LYS A 135 10.45 28.22 -5.29
C LYS A 135 9.52 28.04 -6.50
N PRO A 136 9.09 29.13 -7.16
CA PRO A 136 8.30 29.03 -8.39
C PRO A 136 9.02 28.21 -9.46
N LEU A 137 8.28 27.31 -10.12
CA LEU A 137 8.80 26.41 -11.15
C LEU A 137 9.51 27.14 -12.29
N ASP A 138 9.03 28.33 -12.65
CA ASP A 138 9.57 29.13 -13.74
C ASP A 138 10.86 29.89 -13.35
N ASP A 139 11.16 30.01 -12.05
CA ASP A 139 12.37 30.65 -11.54
C ASP A 139 13.52 29.65 -11.30
N LEU A 140 13.25 28.34 -11.43
CA LEU A 140 14.24 27.30 -11.21
C LEU A 140 15.24 27.25 -12.38
N PRO A 141 16.56 27.27 -12.11
CA PRO A 141 17.55 27.11 -13.16
C PRO A 141 17.46 25.69 -13.77
N PRO A 142 17.91 25.49 -15.02
CA PRO A 142 17.83 24.18 -15.69
C PRO A 142 18.58 23.05 -14.97
N ASP A 143 19.58 23.40 -14.16
CA ASP A 143 20.44 22.51 -13.36
C ASP A 143 20.08 22.56 -11.86
N ALA A 144 18.85 22.94 -11.51
CA ALA A 144 18.38 22.90 -10.13
C ALA A 144 18.40 21.45 -9.59
N GLU A 145 18.90 21.30 -8.36
CA GLU A 145 18.99 20.01 -7.67
C GLU A 145 18.14 19.98 -6.39
N PHE A 146 17.44 18.87 -6.17
CA PHE A 146 16.58 18.60 -5.01
C PHE A 146 17.04 17.33 -4.28
N LYS A 147 16.63 17.17 -3.01
CA LYS A 147 17.06 16.04 -2.15
C LYS A 147 15.91 15.48 -1.35
#